data_AF-A0A8C1TNG1-F1
#
_entry.id   AF-A0A8C1TNG1-F1
#
_cell.length_a   1.000
_cell.length_b   1.000
_cell.length_c   1.000
_cell.angle_alpha   90.00
_cell.angle_beta   90.00
_cell.angle_gamma   90.00
#
_symmetry.space_group_name_H-M   'P 1'
#
loop_
_entity.id
_entity.type
_entity.pdbx_description
1 polymer ?
#
loop_
_entity_poly.entity_id
_entity_poly.type
_entity_poly.pdbx_seq_one_letter_code
_entity_poly.pdbx_strand_id
1 'polypeptide(L)'
;ISLLVKNWEMNSTNLIVDSYEEAFAKNIVIVSLGLIINFINGMLMVTFFSNPMFSRDSRYILYIHLVFNDMLMICISVTLYVLTYVSPLVNASLCCVLVFLGTTTFMITPLNLAGMAIERFIAICKPLHHSQICTPQRTHIFICLLWVIGAIRSITDVIISLLTQPVSFFRSFIPCYPNYLFPSKSHQYNTIASQVICMSLVWIILIYTYCRVLFTARKADSKGSANKARSTILLHGVQLLLCMLSYITPFMFMITTPFFRLHQTKITFCIYLFTNILPRLLSPLIYGVRDQKFVKQMKEYFTCNIVIVKIVPS
;
A
#
# COMPACT_ATOMS: atom_id res chain seq x y z
N ILE A 1 -11.28 -0.01 -5.66
CA ILE A 1 -11.40 1.46 -5.51
C ILE A 1 -12.33 2.06 -6.58
N SER A 2 -12.69 1.30 -7.62
CA SER A 2 -14.04 1.30 -8.23
C SER A 2 -15.22 1.09 -7.24
N LEU A 3 -14.95 1.14 -5.93
CA LEU A 3 -15.58 0.42 -4.83
C LEU A 3 -16.42 1.28 -3.88
N LEU A 4 -16.39 2.61 -4.04
CA LEU A 4 -17.30 3.53 -3.31
C LEU A 4 -18.28 4.23 -4.25
N VAL A 5 -17.98 4.24 -5.55
CA VAL A 5 -18.76 4.95 -6.56
C VAL A 5 -20.06 4.21 -6.91
N LYS A 6 -20.05 2.86 -6.93
CA LYS A 6 -21.24 2.07 -7.30
C LYS A 6 -22.38 2.12 -6.27
N ASN A 7 -22.16 2.74 -5.11
CA ASN A 7 -23.15 2.82 -4.02
C ASN A 7 -24.19 3.94 -4.18
N TRP A 8 -24.11 4.77 -5.24
CA TRP A 8 -25.03 5.90 -5.43
C TRP A 8 -25.92 5.80 -6.68
N GLU A 9 -25.71 4.83 -7.57
CA GLU A 9 -26.46 4.70 -8.84
C GLU A 9 -27.25 3.38 -8.93
N MET A 10 -28.02 3.08 -7.88
CA MET A 10 -29.20 2.20 -8.02
C MET A 10 -30.48 3.03 -8.14
N ASN A 11 -30.40 4.17 -8.84
CA ASN A 11 -31.56 4.76 -9.50
C ASN A 11 -31.24 4.85 -10.99
N SER A 12 -31.97 4.06 -11.76
CA SER A 12 -31.98 3.97 -13.21
C SER A 12 -31.92 5.35 -13.89
N THR A 13 -30.77 5.70 -14.48
CA THR A 13 -30.65 6.53 -15.70
C THR A 13 -29.18 6.53 -16.16
N ASN A 14 -28.90 5.82 -17.26
CA ASN A 14 -27.63 5.73 -17.99
C ASN A 14 -26.43 5.13 -17.24
N LEU A 15 -26.31 3.78 -17.28
CA LEU A 15 -25.05 3.11 -16.94
C LEU A 15 -23.98 3.59 -17.94
N ILE A 16 -23.07 4.47 -17.51
CA ILE A 16 -21.94 4.90 -18.34
C ILE A 16 -20.94 3.75 -18.38
N VAL A 17 -21.04 2.95 -19.45
CA VAL A 17 -20.13 1.82 -19.72
C VAL A 17 -18.97 2.33 -20.57
N ASP A 18 -17.75 2.02 -20.16
CA ASP A 18 -16.55 2.31 -20.95
C ASP A 18 -16.66 1.65 -22.33
N SER A 19 -16.23 2.35 -23.38
CA SER A 19 -16.07 1.70 -24.69
C SER A 19 -15.02 0.58 -24.59
N TYR A 20 -15.07 -0.38 -25.53
CA TYR A 20 -14.08 -1.46 -25.56
C TYR A 20 -12.64 -0.94 -25.61
N GLU A 21 -12.38 0.09 -26.42
CA GLU A 21 -11.06 0.72 -26.53
C GLU A 21 -10.61 1.36 -25.20
N GLU A 22 -11.52 2.05 -24.50
CA GLU A 22 -11.21 2.65 -23.21
C GLU A 22 -10.96 1.61 -22.13
N ALA A 23 -11.78 0.57 -22.07
CA ALA A 23 -11.59 -0.56 -21.17
C ALA A 23 -10.25 -1.27 -21.44
N PHE A 24 -9.95 -1.55 -22.70
CA PHE A 24 -8.72 -2.21 -23.12
C PHE A 24 -7.48 -1.38 -22.76
N ALA A 25 -7.49 -0.08 -23.08
CA ALA A 25 -6.40 0.83 -22.74
C ALA A 25 -6.18 0.93 -21.22
N LYS A 26 -7.25 1.07 -20.43
CA LYS A 26 -7.16 1.12 -18.96
C LYS A 26 -6.57 -0.17 -18.37
N ASN A 27 -6.99 -1.33 -18.88
CA ASN A 27 -6.46 -2.63 -18.45
C ASN A 27 -4.98 -2.78 -18.79
N ILE A 28 -4.57 -2.45 -20.01
CA ILE A 28 -3.14 -2.47 -20.41
C ILE A 28 -2.32 -1.59 -19.48
N VAL A 29 -2.77 -0.37 -19.22
CA VAL A 29 -2.04 0.58 -18.35
C VAL A 29 -1.89 0.02 -16.93
N ILE A 30 -2.96 -0.47 -16.32
CA ILE A 30 -2.92 -1.01 -14.94
C ILE A 30 -2.06 -2.27 -14.87
N VAL A 31 -2.20 -3.19 -15.82
CA VAL A 31 -1.40 -4.43 -15.83
C VAL A 31 0.08 -4.10 -16.03
N SER A 32 0.41 -3.23 -16.99
CA SER A 32 1.80 -2.83 -17.26
C SER A 32 2.43 -2.14 -16.05
N LEU A 33 1.74 -1.17 -15.44
CA LEU A 33 2.21 -0.50 -14.23
C LEU A 33 2.36 -1.49 -13.06
N GLY A 34 1.41 -2.40 -12.88
CA GLY A 34 1.47 -3.43 -11.85
C GLY A 34 2.67 -4.36 -12.02
N LEU A 35 2.95 -4.80 -13.25
CA LEU A 35 4.13 -5.61 -13.57
C LEU A 35 5.42 -4.85 -13.30
N ILE A 36 5.53 -3.59 -13.75
CA ILE A 36 6.71 -2.75 -13.53
C ILE A 36 6.98 -2.56 -12.04
N ILE A 37 5.95 -2.20 -11.25
CA ILE A 37 6.11 -1.98 -9.82
C ILE A 37 6.50 -3.27 -9.11
N ASN A 38 5.84 -4.39 -9.41
CA ASN A 38 6.17 -5.68 -8.81
C ASN A 38 7.56 -6.17 -9.21
N PHE A 39 8.01 -5.88 -10.42
CA PHE A 39 9.38 -6.20 -10.86
C PHE A 39 10.41 -5.41 -10.04
N ILE A 40 10.23 -4.08 -9.92
CA ILE A 40 11.11 -3.22 -9.10
C ILE A 40 11.12 -3.69 -7.64
N ASN A 41 9.94 -3.95 -7.08
CA ASN A 41 9.80 -4.42 -5.70
C ASN A 41 10.42 -5.81 -5.49
N GLY A 42 10.30 -6.69 -6.48
CA GLY A 42 10.94 -8.00 -6.48
C GLY A 42 12.46 -7.90 -6.44
N MET A 43 13.05 -7.00 -7.23
CA MET A 43 14.50 -6.74 -7.17
C MET A 43 14.95 -6.24 -5.80
N LEU A 44 14.17 -5.34 -5.17
CA LEU A 44 14.43 -4.90 -3.81
C LEU A 44 14.37 -6.08 -2.82
N MET A 45 13.37 -6.94 -2.96
CA MET A 45 13.18 -8.09 -2.09
C MET A 45 14.33 -9.09 -2.19
N VAL A 46 14.75 -9.43 -3.41
CA VAL A 46 15.94 -10.27 -3.65
C VAL A 46 17.19 -9.67 -3.03
N THR A 47 17.40 -8.36 -3.18
CA THR A 47 18.56 -7.66 -2.60
C THR A 47 18.57 -7.75 -1.08
N PHE A 48 17.42 -7.56 -0.44
CA PHE A 48 17.28 -7.67 1.01
C PHE A 48 17.65 -9.07 1.51
N PHE A 49 17.10 -10.12 0.88
CA PHE A 49 17.36 -11.50 1.29
C PHE A 49 18.77 -11.98 0.96
N SER A 50 19.41 -11.40 -0.05
CA SER A 50 20.79 -11.73 -0.41
C SER A 50 21.82 -11.20 0.58
N ASN A 51 21.46 -10.25 1.45
CA ASN A 51 22.37 -9.69 2.44
C ASN A 51 21.86 -9.81 3.89
N PRO A 52 22.42 -10.74 4.70
CA PRO A 52 22.00 -10.94 6.09
C PRO A 52 22.16 -9.72 6.99
N MET A 53 23.01 -8.75 6.61
CA MET A 53 23.21 -7.53 7.41
C MET A 53 21.95 -6.66 7.47
N PHE A 54 21.12 -6.64 6.43
CA PHE A 54 19.88 -5.86 6.44
C PHE A 54 18.83 -6.46 7.39
N SER A 55 18.83 -7.78 7.57
CA SER A 55 17.92 -8.46 8.50
C SER A 55 18.26 -8.20 9.98
N ARG A 56 19.36 -7.51 10.28
CA ARG A 56 19.71 -7.11 11.65
C ARG A 56 19.19 -5.73 12.05
N ASP A 57 18.71 -4.96 11.09
CA ASP A 57 18.23 -3.59 11.33
C ASP A 57 16.71 -3.52 11.07
N SER A 58 15.99 -3.24 12.16
CA SER A 58 14.53 -3.13 12.25
C SER A 58 13.92 -2.21 11.20
N ARG A 59 14.64 -1.16 10.78
CA ARG A 59 14.20 -0.26 9.71
C ARG A 59 14.05 -1.00 8.39
N TYR A 60 15.03 -1.84 8.01
CA TYR A 60 14.96 -2.57 6.76
C TYR A 60 13.94 -3.70 6.82
N ILE A 61 13.75 -4.33 7.99
CA ILE A 61 12.69 -5.33 8.19
C ILE A 61 11.29 -4.72 7.96
N LEU A 62 11.01 -3.56 8.55
CA LEU A 62 9.73 -2.86 8.34
C LEU A 62 9.55 -2.42 6.88
N TYR A 63 10.63 -1.92 6.27
CA TYR A 63 10.63 -1.50 4.87
C TYR A 63 10.38 -2.67 3.92
N ILE A 64 11.06 -3.81 4.08
CA ILE A 64 10.84 -4.94 3.18
C ILE A 64 9.46 -5.55 3.38
N HIS A 65 8.95 -5.54 4.61
CA HIS A 65 7.57 -5.93 4.88
C HIS A 65 6.57 -5.00 4.17
N LEU A 66 6.84 -3.69 4.10
CA LEU A 66 6.02 -2.74 3.33
C LEU A 66 6.05 -3.07 1.84
N VAL A 67 7.24 -3.29 1.28
CA VAL A 67 7.43 -3.64 -0.14
C VAL A 67 6.66 -4.92 -0.48
N PHE A 68 6.78 -5.95 0.35
CA PHE A 68 6.05 -7.21 0.19
C PHE A 68 4.53 -7.01 0.25
N ASN A 69 4.04 -6.27 1.24
CA ASN A 69 2.61 -5.98 1.37
C ASN A 69 2.07 -5.17 0.18
N ASP A 70 2.84 -4.20 -0.32
CA ASP A 70 2.47 -3.42 -1.49
C ASP A 70 2.46 -4.26 -2.78
N MET A 71 3.37 -5.23 -2.93
CA MET A 71 3.33 -6.20 -4.03
C MET A 71 2.04 -7.03 -4.00
N LEU A 72 1.72 -7.61 -2.84
CA LEU A 72 0.49 -8.38 -2.66
C LEU A 72 -0.73 -7.53 -3.01
N MET A 73 -0.80 -6.31 -2.48
CA MET A 73 -1.93 -5.42 -2.73
C MET A 73 -2.06 -5.06 -4.21
N ILE A 74 -0.95 -4.77 -4.90
CA ILE A 74 -0.97 -4.47 -6.35
C ILE A 74 -1.43 -5.69 -7.14
N CYS A 75 -0.90 -6.87 -6.87
CA CYS A 75 -1.32 -8.11 -7.54
C CYS A 75 -2.83 -8.34 -7.39
N ILE A 76 -3.36 -8.22 -6.18
CA ILE A 76 -4.80 -8.39 -5.91
C ILE A 76 -5.61 -7.29 -6.59
N SER A 77 -5.17 -6.04 -6.50
CA SER A 77 -5.92 -4.91 -7.06
C SER A 77 -5.94 -4.92 -8.59
N VAL A 78 -4.85 -5.30 -9.25
CA VAL A 78 -4.78 -5.50 -10.71
C VAL A 78 -5.70 -6.64 -11.11
N THR A 79 -5.66 -7.77 -10.38
CA THR A 79 -6.52 -8.93 -10.64
C THR A 79 -8.00 -8.54 -10.54
N LEU A 80 -8.42 -7.88 -9.46
CA LEU A 80 -9.80 -7.40 -9.29
C LEU A 80 -10.22 -6.40 -10.37
N TYR A 81 -9.29 -5.54 -10.82
CA TYR A 81 -9.55 -4.60 -11.91
C TYR A 81 -9.78 -5.32 -13.24
N VAL A 82 -8.90 -6.24 -13.61
CA VAL A 82 -9.01 -7.02 -14.85
C VAL A 82 -10.28 -7.88 -14.85
N LEU A 83 -10.60 -8.54 -13.73
CA LEU A 83 -11.82 -9.33 -13.59
C LEU A 83 -13.09 -8.51 -13.85
N THR A 84 -13.09 -7.21 -13.53
CA THR A 84 -14.25 -6.34 -13.79
C THR A 84 -14.62 -6.27 -15.28
N TYR A 85 -13.64 -6.43 -16.18
CA TYR A 85 -13.84 -6.34 -17.63
C TYR A 85 -13.83 -7.71 -18.32
N VAL A 86 -13.01 -8.66 -17.86
CA VAL A 86 -12.85 -9.98 -18.50
C VAL A 86 -13.91 -10.98 -18.05
N SER A 87 -14.24 -10.97 -16.75
CA SER A 87 -15.20 -11.90 -16.15
C SER A 87 -16.07 -11.15 -15.15
N PRO A 88 -17.10 -10.41 -15.62
CA PRO A 88 -17.88 -9.52 -14.77
C PRO A 88 -18.60 -10.25 -13.63
N LEU A 89 -18.79 -11.57 -13.76
CA LEU A 89 -19.26 -12.44 -12.69
C LEU A 89 -18.12 -13.38 -12.28
N VAL A 90 -17.86 -13.46 -10.98
CA VAL A 90 -16.83 -14.30 -10.37
C VAL A 90 -17.49 -15.13 -9.28
N ASN A 91 -17.00 -16.35 -9.07
CA ASN A 91 -17.46 -17.18 -7.96
C ASN A 91 -17.33 -16.41 -6.63
N ALA A 92 -18.40 -16.39 -5.84
CA ALA A 92 -18.48 -15.61 -4.61
C ALA A 92 -17.39 -15.99 -3.60
N SER A 93 -16.99 -17.26 -3.49
CA SER A 93 -15.91 -17.69 -2.61
C SER A 93 -14.55 -17.12 -3.05
N LEU A 94 -14.25 -17.17 -4.35
CA LEU A 94 -13.03 -16.57 -4.89
C LEU A 94 -13.03 -15.05 -4.67
N CYS A 95 -14.17 -14.40 -4.91
CA CYS A 95 -14.30 -12.98 -4.66
C CYS A 95 -14.08 -12.63 -3.17
N CYS A 96 -14.64 -13.43 -2.27
CA CYS A 96 -14.47 -13.26 -0.83
C CYS A 96 -12.98 -13.30 -0.43
N VAL A 97 -12.21 -14.26 -0.96
CA VAL A 97 -10.77 -14.36 -0.73
C VAL A 97 -10.01 -13.15 -1.30
N LEU A 98 -10.29 -12.74 -2.54
CA LEU A 98 -9.62 -11.60 -3.16
C LEU A 98 -9.91 -10.30 -2.42
N VAL A 99 -11.17 -10.08 -2.03
CA VAL A 99 -11.57 -8.91 -1.24
C VAL A 99 -10.91 -8.96 0.12
N PHE A 100 -10.94 -10.09 0.83
CA PHE A 100 -10.30 -10.28 2.14
C PHE A 100 -8.80 -9.92 2.12
N LEU A 101 -8.06 -10.44 1.14
CA LEU A 101 -6.63 -10.16 1.01
C LEU A 101 -6.38 -8.70 0.64
N GLY A 102 -7.17 -8.15 -0.29
CA GLY A 102 -7.06 -6.76 -0.73
C GLY A 102 -7.36 -5.76 0.38
N THR A 103 -8.38 -6.03 1.19
CA THR A 103 -8.77 -5.20 2.33
C THR A 103 -7.75 -5.25 3.46
N THR A 104 -7.22 -6.44 3.74
CA THR A 104 -6.22 -6.65 4.79
C THR A 104 -4.91 -5.95 4.45
N THR A 105 -4.38 -6.19 3.25
CA THR A 105 -3.14 -5.58 2.78
C THR A 105 -3.23 -4.05 2.68
N PHE A 106 -4.39 -3.52 2.27
CA PHE A 106 -4.66 -2.08 2.31
C PHE A 106 -4.54 -1.49 3.72
N MET A 107 -5.08 -2.17 4.74
CA MET A 107 -5.02 -1.71 6.13
C MET A 107 -3.63 -1.86 6.77
N ILE A 108 -2.78 -2.76 6.27
CA ILE A 108 -1.42 -2.98 6.80
C ILE A 108 -0.46 -1.86 6.40
N THR A 109 -0.52 -1.36 5.16
CA THR A 109 0.35 -0.28 4.65
C THR A 109 0.49 0.93 5.63
N PRO A 110 -0.59 1.55 6.14
CA PRO A 110 -0.53 2.74 6.98
C PRO A 110 -0.08 2.42 8.41
N LEU A 111 -0.44 1.25 8.94
CA LEU A 111 0.02 0.80 10.24
C LEU A 111 1.53 0.52 10.21
N ASN A 112 2.02 -0.07 9.11
CA ASN A 112 3.45 -0.27 8.89
C ASN A 112 4.18 1.08 8.79
N LEU A 113 3.63 2.03 8.03
CA LEU A 113 4.15 3.39 7.93
C LEU A 113 4.22 4.10 9.30
N ALA A 114 3.20 3.95 10.14
CA ALA A 114 3.22 4.44 11.52
C ALA A 114 4.35 3.78 12.33
N GLY A 115 4.53 2.46 12.20
CA GLY A 115 5.64 1.73 12.81
C GLY A 115 7.01 2.24 12.38
N MET A 116 7.21 2.50 11.08
CA MET A 116 8.43 3.10 10.55
C MET A 116 8.66 4.52 11.09
N ALA A 117 7.62 5.34 11.20
CA ALA A 117 7.72 6.68 11.77
C ALA A 117 8.09 6.64 13.27
N ILE A 118 7.52 5.69 14.03
CA ILE A 118 7.85 5.46 15.43
C ILE A 118 9.30 4.98 15.58
N GLU A 119 9.77 4.05 14.75
CA GLU A 119 11.17 3.59 14.74
C GLU A 119 12.13 4.76 14.53
N ARG A 120 11.88 5.59 13.50
CA ARG A 120 12.68 6.79 13.23
C ARG A 120 12.65 7.78 14.39
N PHE A 121 11.48 7.98 15.02
CA PHE A 121 11.34 8.84 16.20
C PHE A 121 12.19 8.35 17.38
N ILE A 122 12.14 7.04 17.69
CA ILE A 122 12.92 6.47 18.77
C ILE A 122 14.42 6.59 18.48
N ALA A 123 14.85 6.32 17.25
CA ALA A 123 16.25 6.44 16.83
C ALA A 123 16.82 7.85 17.05
N ILE A 124 16.03 8.89 16.75
CA ILE A 124 16.48 10.29 16.80
C ILE A 124 16.28 10.91 18.18
N CYS A 125 15.12 10.72 18.79
CA CYS A 125 14.77 11.38 20.05
C CYS A 125 15.24 10.59 21.29
N LYS A 126 15.54 9.29 21.14
CA LYS A 126 15.93 8.38 22.23
C LYS A 126 17.04 7.39 21.79
N PRO A 127 18.18 7.87 21.24
CA PRO A 127 19.21 7.01 20.64
C PRO A 127 19.76 5.95 21.61
N LEU A 128 19.92 6.28 22.90
CA LEU A 128 20.43 5.35 23.93
C LEU A 128 19.52 4.13 24.17
N HIS A 129 18.22 4.25 23.88
CA HIS A 129 17.25 3.17 24.07
C HIS A 129 16.85 2.49 22.76
N HIS A 130 17.31 3.00 21.61
CA HIS A 130 16.91 2.48 20.30
C HIS A 130 17.31 1.01 20.12
N SER A 131 18.53 0.63 20.48
CA SER A 131 19.01 -0.75 20.38
C SER A 131 18.27 -1.73 21.30
N GLN A 132 17.65 -1.25 22.37
CA GLN A 132 16.87 -2.07 23.30
C GLN A 132 15.39 -2.18 22.89
N ILE A 133 14.84 -1.09 22.32
CA ILE A 133 13.42 -1.01 21.96
C ILE A 133 13.16 -1.56 20.55
N CYS A 134 13.98 -1.18 19.58
CA CYS A 134 13.82 -1.50 18.16
C CYS A 134 14.71 -2.70 17.77
N THR A 135 14.47 -3.86 18.38
CA THR A 135 15.17 -5.10 18.02
C THR A 135 14.45 -5.87 16.91
N PRO A 136 15.17 -6.64 16.06
CA PRO A 136 14.56 -7.46 15.00
C PRO A 136 13.42 -8.35 15.50
N GLN A 137 13.61 -9.00 16.66
CA GLN A 137 12.59 -9.86 17.27
C GLN A 137 11.29 -9.10 17.57
N ARG A 138 11.41 -7.92 18.20
CA ARG A 138 10.25 -7.06 18.48
C ARG A 138 9.61 -6.54 17.19
N THR A 139 10.39 -6.27 16.16
CA THR A 139 9.88 -5.87 14.85
C THR A 139 9.09 -7.00 14.18
N HIS A 140 9.53 -8.26 14.27
CA HIS A 140 8.74 -9.40 13.77
C HIS A 140 7.44 -9.60 14.55
N ILE A 141 7.46 -9.44 15.88
CA ILE A 141 6.25 -9.45 16.70
C ILE A 141 5.30 -8.32 16.27
N PHE A 142 5.83 -7.10 16.08
CA PHE A 142 5.06 -5.97 15.58
C PHE A 142 4.43 -6.26 14.22
N ILE A 143 5.17 -6.86 13.28
CA ILE A 143 4.63 -7.29 11.98
C ILE A 143 3.49 -8.30 12.16
N CYS A 144 3.61 -9.27 13.05
CA CYS A 144 2.53 -10.21 13.33
C CYS A 144 1.28 -9.48 13.85
N LEU A 145 1.46 -8.50 14.75
CA LEU A 145 0.37 -7.65 15.22
C LEU A 145 -0.26 -6.82 14.09
N LEU A 146 0.54 -6.32 13.14
CA LEU A 146 0.01 -5.62 11.96
C LEU A 146 -0.93 -6.51 11.15
N TRP A 147 -0.56 -7.78 10.93
CA TRP A 147 -1.41 -8.74 10.22
C TRP A 147 -2.69 -9.03 10.97
N VAL A 148 -2.62 -9.26 12.28
CA VAL A 148 -3.81 -9.47 13.12
C VAL A 148 -4.72 -8.26 13.03
N ILE A 149 -4.21 -7.05 13.32
CA ILE A 149 -5.00 -5.81 13.31
C ILE A 149 -5.58 -5.53 11.92
N GLY A 150 -4.77 -5.69 10.86
CA GLY A 150 -5.20 -5.49 9.48
C GLY A 150 -6.28 -6.47 9.05
N ALA A 151 -6.28 -7.69 9.58
CA ALA A 151 -7.25 -8.72 9.26
C ALA A 151 -8.55 -8.63 10.06
N ILE A 152 -8.59 -7.96 11.23
CA ILE A 152 -9.79 -7.88 12.10
C ILE A 152 -11.04 -7.50 11.29
N ARG A 153 -10.95 -6.45 10.47
CA ARG A 153 -12.07 -6.01 9.64
C ARG A 153 -12.46 -7.08 8.64
N SER A 154 -11.52 -7.55 7.84
CA SER A 154 -11.78 -8.57 6.81
C SER A 154 -12.37 -9.85 7.40
N ILE A 155 -11.92 -10.27 8.58
CA ILE A 155 -12.47 -11.42 9.33
C ILE A 155 -13.91 -11.13 9.75
N THR A 156 -14.20 -9.92 10.26
CA THR A 156 -15.56 -9.51 10.65
C THR A 156 -16.51 -9.55 9.46
N ASP A 157 -16.08 -9.02 8.31
CA ASP A 157 -16.85 -9.03 7.06
C ASP A 157 -17.19 -10.49 6.64
N VAL A 158 -16.19 -11.39 6.66
CA VAL A 158 -16.37 -12.82 6.34
C VAL A 158 -17.31 -13.51 7.32
N ILE A 159 -17.14 -13.30 8.64
CA ILE A 159 -18.03 -13.90 9.66
C ILE A 159 -19.46 -13.45 9.44
N ILE A 160 -19.70 -12.16 9.21
CA ILE A 160 -21.06 -11.64 8.95
C ILE A 160 -21.63 -12.28 7.68
N SER A 161 -20.84 -12.41 6.62
CA SER A 161 -21.29 -13.07 5.38
C SER A 161 -21.66 -14.53 5.61
N LEU A 162 -20.84 -15.29 6.35
CA LEU A 162 -21.12 -16.69 6.70
C LEU A 162 -22.38 -16.86 7.55
N LEU A 163 -22.68 -15.90 8.43
CA LEU A 163 -23.86 -15.94 9.29
C LEU A 163 -25.15 -15.48 8.60
N THR A 164 -25.04 -14.69 7.53
CA THR A 164 -26.20 -14.06 6.88
C THR A 164 -26.53 -14.62 5.50
N GLN A 165 -25.57 -15.24 4.82
CA GLN A 165 -25.76 -15.78 3.47
C GLN A 165 -25.93 -17.30 3.48
N PRO A 166 -26.81 -17.86 2.63
CA PRO A 166 -26.93 -19.31 2.49
C PRO A 166 -25.68 -19.91 1.84
N VAL A 167 -25.40 -21.20 2.09
CA VAL A 167 -24.23 -21.89 1.50
C VAL A 167 -24.22 -21.86 -0.04
N SER A 168 -25.41 -21.81 -0.66
CA SER A 168 -25.57 -21.67 -2.11
C SER A 168 -25.01 -20.34 -2.65
N PHE A 169 -24.99 -19.28 -1.85
CA PHE A 169 -24.41 -17.98 -2.22
C PHE A 169 -22.91 -18.12 -2.53
N PHE A 170 -22.16 -18.86 -1.72
CA PHE A 170 -20.71 -19.05 -1.91
C PHE A 170 -20.37 -19.85 -3.19
N ARG A 171 -21.34 -20.56 -3.77
CA ARG A 171 -21.22 -21.26 -5.05
C ARG A 171 -21.72 -20.42 -6.24
N SER A 172 -22.40 -19.32 -5.98
CA SER A 172 -22.96 -18.43 -7.00
C SER A 172 -21.88 -17.57 -7.67
N PHE A 173 -22.23 -17.00 -8.83
CA PHE A 173 -21.39 -16.07 -9.57
C PHE A 173 -21.96 -14.67 -9.42
N ILE A 174 -21.18 -13.78 -8.80
CA ILE A 174 -21.58 -12.41 -8.49
C ILE A 174 -20.58 -11.41 -9.05
N PRO A 175 -21.00 -10.16 -9.29
CA PRO A 175 -20.06 -9.08 -9.51
C PRO A 175 -19.13 -8.94 -8.30
N CYS A 176 -17.82 -9.03 -8.52
CA CYS A 176 -16.87 -9.12 -7.42
C CYS A 176 -16.61 -7.77 -6.76
N TYR A 177 -17.54 -7.37 -5.89
CA TYR A 177 -17.44 -6.15 -5.09
C TYR A 177 -17.87 -6.40 -3.64
N PRO A 178 -17.27 -5.71 -2.65
CA PRO A 178 -17.63 -5.77 -1.24
C PRO A 178 -19.12 -5.56 -0.99
N ASN A 179 -19.80 -4.69 -1.74
CA ASN A 179 -21.22 -4.43 -1.51
C ASN A 179 -22.12 -5.61 -1.90
N TYR A 180 -21.69 -6.45 -2.85
CA TYR A 180 -22.39 -7.67 -3.22
C TYR A 180 -22.10 -8.82 -2.24
N LEU A 181 -20.92 -8.82 -1.62
CA LEU A 181 -20.56 -9.77 -0.56
C LEU A 181 -21.17 -9.40 0.80
N PHE A 182 -21.32 -8.11 1.07
CA PHE A 182 -21.73 -7.54 2.36
C PHE A 182 -22.79 -6.43 2.15
N PRO A 183 -24.05 -6.81 1.81
CA PRO A 183 -25.09 -5.86 1.40
C PRO A 183 -25.68 -5.01 2.54
N SER A 184 -25.40 -5.35 3.81
CA SER A 184 -25.99 -4.65 4.96
C SER A 184 -25.49 -3.20 5.06
N LYS A 185 -26.42 -2.23 4.99
CA LYS A 185 -26.11 -0.80 5.13
C LYS A 185 -25.48 -0.46 6.50
N SER A 186 -25.95 -1.07 7.57
CA SER A 186 -25.38 -0.88 8.92
C SER A 186 -23.92 -1.33 8.98
N HIS A 187 -23.61 -2.46 8.35
CA HIS A 187 -22.24 -2.97 8.24
C HIS A 187 -21.33 -2.03 7.43
N GLN A 188 -21.84 -1.44 6.34
CA GLN A 188 -21.10 -0.45 5.55
C GLN A 188 -20.79 0.82 6.37
N TYR A 189 -21.76 1.33 7.15
CA TYR A 189 -21.52 2.47 8.04
C TYR A 189 -20.46 2.18 9.10
N ASN A 190 -20.54 1.01 9.76
CA ASN A 190 -19.55 0.60 10.76
C ASN A 190 -18.16 0.43 10.15
N THR A 191 -18.09 -0.09 8.93
CA THR A 191 -16.83 -0.22 8.17
C THR A 191 -16.19 1.13 7.90
N ILE A 192 -16.98 2.10 7.41
CA ILE A 192 -16.50 3.45 7.14
C ILE A 192 -16.04 4.12 8.44
N ALA A 193 -16.84 4.01 9.52
CA ALA A 193 -16.50 4.60 10.82
C ALA A 193 -15.19 4.01 11.38
N SER A 194 -15.04 2.68 11.37
CA SER A 194 -13.82 2.00 11.80
C SER A 194 -12.60 2.42 10.99
N GLN A 195 -12.75 2.52 9.67
CA GLN A 195 -11.69 2.99 8.78
C GLN A 195 -11.30 4.44 9.10
N VAL A 196 -12.26 5.34 9.26
CA VAL A 196 -12.00 6.75 9.60
C VAL A 196 -11.26 6.86 10.93
N ILE A 197 -11.72 6.17 11.98
CA ILE A 197 -11.08 6.17 13.30
C ILE A 197 -9.63 5.68 13.20
N CYS A 198 -9.41 4.53 12.56
CA CYS A 198 -8.08 3.97 12.36
C CYS A 198 -7.16 4.96 11.63
N MET A 199 -7.64 5.60 10.57
CA MET A 199 -6.87 6.58 9.83
C MET A 199 -6.58 7.85 10.63
N SER A 200 -7.53 8.35 11.41
CA SER A 200 -7.31 9.49 12.29
C SER A 200 -6.21 9.21 13.32
N LEU A 201 -6.19 8.01 13.92
CA LEU A 201 -5.14 7.60 14.85
C LEU A 201 -3.77 7.55 14.16
N VAL A 202 -3.68 6.95 12.97
CA VAL A 202 -2.44 6.94 12.18
C VAL A 202 -1.98 8.37 11.90
N TRP A 203 -2.87 9.26 11.44
CA TRP A 203 -2.54 10.67 11.19
C TRP A 203 -1.97 11.38 12.42
N ILE A 204 -2.59 11.19 13.58
CA ILE A 204 -2.12 11.80 14.84
C ILE A 204 -0.71 11.29 15.18
N ILE A 205 -0.47 9.99 15.10
CA ILE A 205 0.85 9.39 15.37
C ILE A 205 1.90 9.95 14.43
N LEU A 206 1.58 10.07 13.15
CA LEU A 206 2.50 10.56 12.13
C LEU A 206 2.85 12.04 12.33
N ILE A 207 1.85 12.90 12.53
CA ILE A 207 2.07 14.33 12.79
C ILE A 207 2.90 14.50 14.06
N TYR A 208 2.55 13.78 15.13
CA TYR A 208 3.27 13.85 16.40
C TYR A 208 4.74 13.45 16.26
N THR A 209 5.00 12.25 15.73
CA THR A 209 6.36 11.71 15.57
C THR A 209 7.21 12.62 14.69
N TYR A 210 6.65 13.12 13.60
CA TYR A 210 7.35 13.96 12.65
C TYR A 210 7.68 15.35 13.21
N CYS A 211 6.72 16.01 13.88
CA CYS A 211 6.97 17.27 14.59
C CYS A 211 8.12 17.10 15.59
N ARG A 212 8.09 16.04 16.41
CA ARG A 212 9.13 15.77 17.39
C ARG A 212 10.50 15.54 16.75
N VAL A 213 10.57 14.75 15.69
CA VAL A 213 11.79 14.50 14.94
C VAL A 213 12.36 15.80 14.37
N LEU A 214 11.53 16.65 13.76
CA LEU A 214 11.96 17.94 13.22
C LEU A 214 12.48 18.88 14.31
N PHE A 215 11.80 18.97 15.46
CA PHE A 215 12.26 19.79 16.58
C PHE A 215 13.60 19.31 17.13
N THR A 216 13.78 18.00 17.31
CA THR A 216 15.05 17.44 17.78
C THR A 216 16.16 17.67 16.75
N ALA A 217 15.90 17.49 15.47
CA ALA A 217 16.87 17.75 14.40
C ALA A 217 17.28 19.24 14.34
N ARG A 218 16.32 20.17 14.52
CA ARG A 218 16.60 21.62 14.58
C ARG A 218 17.52 21.98 15.75
N LYS A 219 17.30 21.38 16.93
CA LYS A 219 18.16 21.59 18.12
C LYS A 219 19.57 21.00 17.97
N ALA A 220 19.73 19.96 17.16
CA ALA A 220 21.04 19.38 16.86
C ALA A 220 21.82 20.22 15.83
N ASP A 221 21.13 20.86 14.88
CA ASP A 221 21.72 21.69 13.83
C ASP A 221 22.38 22.96 14.36
N SER A 222 21.84 23.53 15.45
CA SER A 222 22.49 24.66 16.15
C SER A 222 23.84 24.29 16.77
N LYS A 223 24.27 23.01 16.69
CA LYS A 223 25.57 22.49 17.12
C LYS A 223 26.47 22.03 15.96
N GLY A 224 26.14 22.35 14.70
CA GLY A 224 27.08 22.33 13.57
C GLY A 224 27.05 21.12 12.62
N SER A 225 26.03 20.25 12.65
CA SER A 225 25.88 19.20 11.61
C SER A 225 24.46 18.64 11.53
N ALA A 226 23.56 19.20 10.69
CA ALA A 226 22.26 18.56 10.44
C ALA A 226 21.59 18.73 9.05
N ASN A 227 22.28 19.24 8.02
CA ASN A 227 21.66 19.37 6.69
C ASN A 227 21.32 18.02 6.01
N LYS A 228 22.15 16.97 6.19
CA LYS A 228 21.94 15.67 5.54
C LYS A 228 20.88 14.80 6.25
N ALA A 229 20.73 14.95 7.56
CA ALA A 229 19.71 14.26 8.36
C ALA A 229 18.30 14.79 8.07
N ARG A 230 18.13 16.12 7.94
CA ARG A 230 16.83 16.76 7.63
C ARG A 230 16.25 16.33 6.28
N SER A 231 17.07 16.26 5.23
CA SER A 231 16.62 15.82 3.89
C SER A 231 16.09 14.37 3.88
N THR A 232 16.61 13.51 4.77
CA THR A 232 16.19 12.11 4.86
C THR A 232 14.84 11.96 5.55
N ILE A 233 14.63 12.75 6.59
CA ILE A 233 13.35 12.84 7.30
C ILE A 233 12.28 13.46 6.38
N LEU A 234 12.61 14.50 5.62
CA LEU A 234 11.66 15.20 4.76
C LEU A 234 11.07 14.33 3.65
N LEU A 235 11.90 13.54 3.00
CA LEU A 235 11.47 12.61 1.96
C LEU A 235 10.65 11.44 2.51
N HIS A 236 10.95 10.97 3.72
CA HIS A 236 10.08 10.00 4.42
C HIS A 236 8.72 10.60 4.74
N GLY A 237 8.67 11.87 5.15
CA GLY A 237 7.42 12.61 5.35
C GLY A 237 6.61 12.80 4.06
N VAL A 238 7.28 13.07 2.93
CA VAL A 238 6.62 13.21 1.61
C VAL A 238 6.05 11.88 1.14
N GLN A 239 6.81 10.79 1.23
CA GLN A 239 6.31 9.46 0.88
C GLN A 239 5.11 9.04 1.72
N LEU A 240 5.21 9.32 3.02
CA LEU A 240 4.14 9.06 3.97
C LEU A 240 2.88 9.83 3.55
N LEU A 241 2.99 11.12 3.25
CA LEU A 241 1.88 11.93 2.75
C LEU A 241 1.29 11.36 1.45
N LEU A 242 2.14 10.94 0.51
CA LEU A 242 1.73 10.32 -0.76
C LEU A 242 0.98 9.01 -0.53
N CYS A 243 1.45 8.14 0.36
CA CYS A 243 0.76 6.89 0.68
C CYS A 243 -0.56 7.15 1.42
N MET A 244 -0.62 8.23 2.21
CA MET A 244 -1.86 8.64 2.87
C MET A 244 -2.92 9.18 1.89
N LEU A 245 -2.51 9.61 0.69
CA LEU A 245 -3.43 10.03 -0.37
C LEU A 245 -4.38 8.90 -0.80
N SER A 246 -3.95 7.63 -0.70
CA SER A 246 -4.80 6.45 -0.96
C SER A 246 -6.09 6.48 -0.14
N TYR A 247 -6.07 7.04 1.08
CA TYR A 247 -7.21 7.09 2.00
C TYR A 247 -8.17 8.25 1.75
N ILE A 248 -7.72 9.29 1.07
CA ILE A 248 -8.59 10.41 0.67
C ILE A 248 -9.37 10.03 -0.59
N THR A 249 -8.93 9.02 -1.35
CA THR A 249 -9.62 8.48 -2.53
C THR A 249 -11.15 8.29 -2.37
N PRO A 250 -11.67 7.63 -1.31
CA PRO A 250 -13.09 7.64 -0.96
C PRO A 250 -13.80 8.99 -1.07
N PHE A 251 -13.21 9.99 -0.45
CA PHE A 251 -13.76 11.34 -0.34
C PHE A 251 -13.62 12.07 -1.69
N MET A 252 -12.50 11.89 -2.39
CA MET A 252 -12.32 12.42 -3.74
C MET A 252 -13.41 11.91 -4.67
N PHE A 253 -13.78 10.64 -4.58
CA PHE A 253 -14.88 10.09 -5.37
C PHE A 253 -16.23 10.61 -4.97
N MET A 254 -16.52 10.71 -3.68
CA MET A 254 -17.77 11.27 -3.19
C MET A 254 -17.96 12.71 -3.69
N ILE A 255 -16.88 13.49 -3.74
CA ILE A 255 -16.91 14.87 -4.24
C ILE A 255 -17.01 14.90 -5.76
N THR A 256 -16.16 14.16 -6.49
CA THR A 256 -16.07 14.28 -7.96
C THR A 256 -17.23 13.64 -8.73
N THR A 257 -17.84 12.59 -8.17
CA THR A 257 -18.97 11.86 -8.79
C THR A 257 -20.14 12.77 -9.18
N PRO A 258 -20.70 13.62 -8.30
CA PRO A 258 -21.83 14.48 -8.65
C PRO A 258 -21.50 15.55 -9.70
N PHE A 259 -20.26 16.05 -9.74
CA PHE A 259 -19.87 17.14 -10.66
C PHE A 259 -19.50 16.66 -12.06
N PHE A 260 -18.96 15.43 -12.20
CA PHE A 260 -18.37 14.98 -13.47
C PHE A 260 -18.98 13.66 -13.98
N ARG A 261 -20.30 13.58 -14.06
CA ARG A 261 -21.02 12.37 -14.51
C ARG A 261 -20.54 11.86 -15.88
N LEU A 262 -20.40 12.71 -16.89
CA LEU A 262 -19.99 12.32 -18.25
C LEU A 262 -18.55 11.76 -18.38
N HIS A 263 -17.67 12.04 -17.42
CA HIS A 263 -16.26 11.62 -17.45
C HIS A 263 -15.86 10.82 -16.21
N GLN A 264 -16.84 10.29 -15.49
CA GLN A 264 -16.68 9.68 -14.18
C GLN A 264 -15.71 8.49 -14.20
N THR A 265 -15.78 7.62 -15.20
CA THR A 265 -14.89 6.45 -15.29
C THR A 265 -13.43 6.85 -15.51
N LYS A 266 -13.19 7.87 -16.33
CA LYS A 266 -11.84 8.43 -16.61
C LYS A 266 -11.27 9.11 -15.38
N ILE A 267 -12.06 9.96 -14.72
CA ILE A 267 -11.64 10.66 -13.49
C ILE A 267 -11.37 9.64 -12.37
N THR A 268 -12.24 8.65 -12.21
CA THR A 268 -12.08 7.59 -11.20
C THR A 268 -10.80 6.79 -11.42
N PHE A 269 -10.50 6.46 -12.68
CA PHE A 269 -9.28 5.79 -13.08
C PHE A 269 -8.04 6.65 -12.78
N CYS A 270 -8.04 7.92 -13.17
CA CYS A 270 -6.93 8.84 -12.91
C CYS A 270 -6.66 9.00 -11.41
N ILE A 271 -7.70 9.27 -10.62
CA ILE A 271 -7.58 9.35 -9.16
C ILE A 271 -6.98 8.05 -8.62
N TYR A 272 -7.46 6.87 -9.04
CA TYR A 272 -6.89 5.60 -8.61
C TYR A 272 -5.40 5.47 -8.94
N LEU A 273 -4.96 5.87 -10.14
CA LEU A 273 -3.55 5.86 -10.50
C LEU A 273 -2.72 6.78 -9.58
N PHE A 274 -3.16 8.01 -9.38
CA PHE A 274 -2.41 9.00 -8.58
C PHE A 274 -2.41 8.70 -7.08
N THR A 275 -3.51 8.16 -6.55
CA THR A 275 -3.65 7.97 -5.11
C THR A 275 -3.26 6.58 -4.66
N ASN A 276 -3.28 5.56 -5.53
CA ASN A 276 -2.96 4.18 -5.14
C ASN A 276 -1.74 3.61 -5.84
N ILE A 277 -1.60 3.79 -7.16
CA ILE A 277 -0.49 3.19 -7.92
C ILE A 277 0.79 4.01 -7.73
N LEU A 278 0.72 5.32 -7.94
CA LEU A 278 1.87 6.22 -7.88
C LEU A 278 2.59 6.20 -6.51
N PRO A 279 1.91 6.23 -5.34
CA PRO A 279 2.61 6.19 -4.06
C PRO A 279 3.40 4.89 -3.84
N ARG A 280 2.91 3.77 -4.36
CA ARG A 280 3.55 2.45 -4.26
C ARG A 280 4.73 2.29 -5.21
N LEU A 281 4.76 3.03 -6.30
CA LEU A 281 5.94 3.16 -7.15
C LEU A 281 7.01 4.04 -6.48
N LEU A 282 6.58 5.15 -5.87
CA LEU A 282 7.49 6.12 -5.25
C LEU A 282 8.10 5.61 -3.93
N SER A 283 7.37 4.81 -3.16
CA SER A 283 7.83 4.24 -1.88
C SER A 283 9.16 3.45 -2.00
N PRO A 284 9.28 2.51 -2.94
CA PRO A 284 10.52 1.85 -3.36
C PRO A 284 11.65 2.79 -3.77
N LEU A 285 11.35 3.78 -4.62
CA LEU A 285 12.35 4.69 -5.17
C LEU A 285 12.92 5.62 -4.10
N ILE A 286 12.07 6.10 -3.17
CA ILE A 286 12.48 7.01 -2.10
C ILE A 286 13.33 6.29 -1.04
N TYR A 287 13.03 5.04 -0.70
CA TYR A 287 13.80 4.27 0.30
C TYR A 287 14.97 3.47 -0.30
N GLY A 288 14.72 2.70 -1.36
CA GLY A 288 15.67 1.75 -1.94
C GLY A 288 16.75 2.42 -2.79
N VAL A 289 16.36 3.33 -3.69
CA VAL A 289 17.33 4.01 -4.58
C VAL A 289 18.13 5.10 -3.87
N ARG A 290 17.62 5.62 -2.74
CA ARG A 290 18.35 6.58 -1.93
C ARG A 290 19.45 5.96 -1.09
N ASP A 291 19.25 4.73 -0.62
CA ASP A 291 20.24 4.08 0.22
C ASP A 291 21.40 3.59 -0.64
N GLN A 292 22.53 4.30 -0.57
CA GLN A 292 23.70 3.97 -1.38
C GLN A 292 24.22 2.55 -1.09
N LYS A 293 23.99 1.98 0.09
CA LYS A 293 24.34 0.58 0.39
C LYS A 293 23.45 -0.37 -0.39
N PHE A 294 22.15 -0.07 -0.41
CA PHE A 294 21.14 -0.87 -1.11
C PHE A 294 21.32 -0.79 -2.63
N VAL A 295 21.56 0.40 -3.18
CA VAL A 295 21.87 0.59 -4.61
C VAL A 295 23.16 -0.10 -5.01
N LYS A 296 24.21 0.00 -4.19
CA LYS A 296 25.48 -0.67 -4.49
C LYS A 296 25.28 -2.18 -4.62
N GLN A 297 24.55 -2.79 -3.69
CA GLN A 297 24.27 -4.22 -3.73
C GLN A 297 23.34 -4.62 -4.86
N MET A 298 22.31 -3.82 -5.15
CA MET A 298 21.47 -4.02 -6.34
C MET A 298 22.32 -4.01 -7.62
N LYS A 299 23.25 -3.07 -7.75
CA LYS A 299 24.17 -3.04 -8.89
C LYS A 299 25.07 -4.27 -8.91
N GLU A 300 25.71 -4.63 -7.81
CA GLU A 300 26.58 -5.80 -7.74
C GLU A 300 25.85 -7.11 -8.10
N TYR A 301 24.55 -7.21 -7.78
CA TYR A 301 23.75 -8.41 -8.04
C TYR A 301 23.07 -8.43 -9.43
N PHE A 302 22.63 -7.28 -9.94
CA PHE A 302 21.83 -7.19 -11.17
C PHE A 302 22.55 -6.57 -12.37
N THR A 303 23.71 -5.94 -12.19
CA THR A 303 24.59 -5.64 -13.33
C THR A 303 25.51 -6.85 -13.51
N CYS A 304 25.42 -7.51 -14.67
CA CYS A 304 26.43 -8.49 -15.07
C CYS A 304 27.81 -7.83 -14.96
N ASN A 305 28.66 -8.31 -14.06
CA ASN A 305 30.08 -8.00 -14.14
C ASN A 305 30.57 -8.59 -15.47
N ILE A 306 30.72 -7.74 -16.48
CA ILE A 306 31.51 -8.09 -17.66
C ILE A 306 32.93 -8.26 -17.15
N VAL A 307 33.32 -9.52 -16.91
CA VAL A 307 34.71 -9.87 -16.61
C VAL A 307 35.49 -9.65 -17.89
N ILE A 308 36.06 -8.45 -18.05
CA ILE A 308 37.02 -8.18 -19.12
C ILE A 308 38.31 -8.89 -18.74
N VAL A 309 38.47 -10.13 -19.19
CA VAL A 309 39.75 -10.85 -19.11
C VAL A 309 40.70 -10.21 -20.12
N LYS A 310 41.67 -9.43 -19.65
CA LYS A 310 42.81 -9.02 -20.49
C LYS A 310 43.69 -10.24 -20.72
N ILE A 311 43.61 -10.81 -21.92
CA ILE A 311 44.56 -11.81 -22.39
C ILE A 311 45.85 -11.05 -22.76
N VAL A 312 46.91 -11.28 -21.98
CA VAL A 312 48.27 -10.83 -22.34
C VAL A 312 48.86 -11.91 -23.24
N PRO A 313 49.24 -11.61 -24.50
CA PRO A 313 49.94 -12.58 -25.34
C PRO A 313 51.33 -12.85 -24.78
N SER A 314 51.69 -14.13 -24.70
CA SER A 314 53.04 -14.63 -24.39
C SER A 314 54.05 -14.29 -25.48
#